data_AF-A0AA37EWB6-F1
#
_entry.id   AF-A0AA37EWB6-F1
#
_cell.length_a   1.000
_cell.length_b   1.000
_cell.length_c   1.000
_cell.angle_alpha   90.00
_cell.angle_beta   90.00
_cell.angle_gamma   90.00
#
_symmetry.space_group_name_H-M   'P 1'
#
loop_
_entity.id
_entity.type
_entity.pdbx_description
1 polymer ?
#
loop_
_entity_poly.entity_id
_entity_poly.type
_entity_poly.pdbx_seq_one_letter_code
_entity_poly.pdbx_strand_id
1 'polypeptide(L)'
;MKKLLGLLCCLPLFANAGIITNGSFESNDVRRGGWSYFSSNDVQGWQGHNIEIWDNLFNINAVEGDQFIELNAHCSGGGSRACQSGKYSIYQDFASNQGQQYSFGLSYRARANRNESFQVSIEDSVGNTVYSQLLADHNNNSWRQFSGTFVANDNWSRIRLDSMINGSLGNLIDNVYVEAISVSSFSAATFAVSEPASIILLIFALAALIILRKKRAD
;
A
#
# COMPACT_ATOMS: atom_id res chain seq x y z
N MET A 1 -25.67 17.66 43.03
CA MET A 1 -25.24 17.74 41.61
C MET A 1 -24.43 16.49 41.28
N LYS A 2 -24.99 15.55 40.52
CA LYS A 2 -24.33 14.30 40.12
C LYS A 2 -23.35 14.62 39.00
N LYS A 3 -22.04 14.48 39.23
CA LYS A 3 -21.02 14.60 38.17
C LYS A 3 -20.97 13.27 37.42
N LEU A 4 -21.46 13.27 36.18
CA LEU A 4 -21.34 12.17 35.25
C LEU A 4 -19.89 12.19 34.72
N LEU A 5 -19.09 11.21 35.12
CA LEU A 5 -17.71 11.04 34.63
C LEU A 5 -17.81 10.30 33.27
N GLY A 6 -17.68 11.05 32.18
CA GLY A 6 -17.66 10.50 30.83
C GLY A 6 -16.37 9.72 30.58
N LEU A 7 -16.50 8.40 30.38
CA LEU A 7 -15.41 7.54 29.95
C LEU A 7 -15.11 7.85 28.47
N LEU A 8 -14.03 8.59 28.22
CA LEU A 8 -13.50 8.85 26.89
C LEU A 8 -12.86 7.55 26.38
N CYS A 9 -13.58 6.83 25.51
CA CYS A 9 -13.05 5.64 24.85
C CYS A 9 -12.03 6.11 23.80
N CYS A 10 -10.74 6.15 24.18
CA CYS A 10 -9.64 6.27 23.23
C CYS A 10 -9.58 4.98 22.40
N LEU A 11 -10.23 4.98 21.25
CA LEU A 11 -10.00 3.96 20.22
C LEU A 11 -8.55 4.12 19.75
N PRO A 12 -7.70 3.07 19.84
CA PRO A 12 -6.40 3.12 19.20
C PRO A 12 -6.63 3.17 17.69
N LEU A 13 -6.27 4.29 17.06
CA LEU A 13 -6.04 4.34 15.62
C LEU A 13 -4.84 3.43 15.36
N PHE A 14 -5.08 2.24 14.82
CA PHE A 14 -3.99 1.45 14.25
C PHE A 14 -3.48 2.23 13.04
N ALA A 15 -2.38 2.96 13.21
CA ALA A 15 -1.57 3.37 12.07
C ALA A 15 -0.93 2.09 11.53
N ASN A 16 -1.48 1.57 10.43
CA ASN A 16 -0.80 0.51 9.70
C ASN A 16 0.43 1.17 9.07
N ALA A 17 1.63 0.84 9.55
CA ALA A 17 2.84 1.28 8.87
C ALA A 17 2.82 0.64 7.47
N GLY A 18 2.69 1.46 6.44
CA GLY A 18 2.69 1.00 5.05
C GLY A 18 3.92 0.12 4.77
N ILE A 19 3.75 -0.85 3.88
CA ILE A 19 4.83 -1.79 3.51
C ILE A 19 5.98 -1.06 2.80
N ILE A 20 5.67 0.08 2.17
CA ILE A 20 6.64 0.94 1.50
C ILE A 20 7.46 1.73 2.53
N THR A 21 8.77 1.59 2.46
CA THR A 21 9.72 2.39 3.23
C THR A 21 9.91 3.75 2.55
N ASN A 22 9.85 4.83 3.34
CA ASN A 22 10.08 6.20 2.88
C ASN A 22 9.21 6.59 1.66
N GLY A 23 7.92 6.22 1.71
CA GLY A 23 6.95 6.52 0.65
C GLY A 23 6.63 8.01 0.48
N SER A 24 6.84 8.80 1.54
CA SER A 24 6.74 10.27 1.56
C SER A 24 8.09 10.98 1.39
N PHE A 25 9.18 10.24 1.18
CA PHE A 25 10.51 10.80 0.87
C PHE A 25 11.14 11.71 1.94
N GLU A 26 10.72 11.58 3.19
CA GLU A 26 11.20 12.42 4.31
C GLU A 26 12.55 12.04 4.91
N SER A 27 13.11 10.89 4.52
CA SER A 27 14.34 10.38 5.16
C SER A 27 15.59 11.21 4.83
N ASN A 28 15.60 11.90 3.68
CA ASN A 28 16.66 12.81 3.28
C ASN A 28 16.19 14.24 3.54
N ASP A 29 16.87 14.97 4.42
CA ASP A 29 16.51 16.35 4.75
C ASP A 29 17.02 17.32 3.67
N VAL A 30 16.09 17.95 2.95
CA VAL A 30 16.37 19.04 2.01
C VAL A 30 15.94 20.35 2.63
N ARG A 31 16.79 21.37 2.51
CA ARG A 31 16.45 22.70 3.03
C ARG A 31 15.17 23.24 2.39
N ARG A 32 14.20 23.59 3.24
CA ARG A 32 12.99 24.33 2.88
C ARG A 32 13.14 25.41 1.81
N GLY A 33 12.22 25.38 0.86
CA GLY A 33 12.20 26.22 -0.34
C GLY A 33 13.28 25.82 -1.36
N GLY A 34 13.80 24.59 -1.25
CA GLY A 34 14.93 24.10 -2.03
C GLY A 34 14.68 22.72 -2.62
N TRP A 35 15.66 22.26 -3.38
CA TRP A 35 15.72 20.91 -3.91
C TRP A 35 17.14 20.36 -3.79
N SER A 36 17.27 19.05 -3.75
CA SER A 36 18.53 18.32 -3.91
C SER A 36 18.25 16.99 -4.59
N TYR A 37 19.24 16.48 -5.34
CA TYR A 37 19.14 15.15 -5.93
C TYR A 37 20.08 14.18 -5.22
N PHE A 38 19.66 12.94 -5.16
CA PHE A 38 20.37 11.85 -4.51
C PHE A 38 20.47 10.68 -5.47
N SER A 39 21.52 9.86 -5.33
CA SER A 39 21.44 8.52 -5.91
C SER A 39 20.24 7.81 -5.29
N SER A 40 19.50 6.99 -6.05
CA SER A 40 18.43 6.18 -5.46
C SER A 40 18.92 5.33 -4.30
N ASN A 41 20.15 4.83 -4.38
CA ASN A 41 20.78 4.06 -3.30
C ASN A 41 20.97 4.85 -1.99
N ASP A 42 20.95 6.18 -2.05
CA ASP A 42 21.03 7.08 -0.90
C ASP A 42 19.64 7.54 -0.40
N VAL A 43 18.56 7.08 -1.06
CA VAL A 43 17.17 7.31 -0.66
C VAL A 43 16.61 6.01 -0.10
N GLN A 44 16.36 5.98 1.20
CA GLN A 44 16.00 4.75 1.90
C GLN A 44 14.81 4.03 1.24
N GLY A 45 14.98 2.76 0.90
CA GLY A 45 13.94 1.91 0.30
C GLY A 45 13.82 2.03 -1.23
N TRP A 46 14.42 3.02 -1.87
CA TRP A 46 14.27 3.25 -3.30
C TRP A 46 15.49 2.82 -4.12
N GLN A 47 15.25 2.46 -5.38
CA GLN A 47 16.27 2.00 -6.33
C GLN A 47 15.98 2.57 -7.72
N GLY A 48 16.97 2.51 -8.62
CA GLY A 48 16.83 2.96 -10.01
C GLY A 48 17.59 4.25 -10.31
N HIS A 49 16.97 5.18 -11.03
CA HIS A 49 17.55 6.47 -11.37
C HIS A 49 17.66 7.37 -10.13
N ASN A 50 18.42 8.46 -10.25
CA ASN A 50 18.53 9.46 -9.20
C ASN A 50 17.15 10.05 -8.89
N ILE A 51 16.97 10.50 -7.65
CA ILE A 51 15.73 11.05 -7.14
C ILE A 51 15.98 12.50 -6.75
N GLU A 52 15.17 13.43 -7.24
CA GLU A 52 15.22 14.83 -6.87
C GLU A 52 14.14 15.10 -5.83
N ILE A 53 14.54 15.48 -4.62
CA ILE A 53 13.65 15.76 -3.49
C ILE A 53 13.51 17.27 -3.36
N TRP A 54 12.27 17.73 -3.21
CA TRP A 54 11.87 19.12 -3.04
C TRP A 54 11.28 19.29 -1.64
N ASP A 55 11.70 20.31 -0.90
CA ASP A 55 11.02 20.77 0.32
C ASP A 55 10.33 22.09 -0.01
N ASN A 56 9.01 22.06 -0.10
CA ASN A 56 8.16 23.25 -0.26
C ASN A 56 8.60 24.20 -1.41
N LEU A 57 9.28 23.67 -2.43
CA LEU A 57 9.80 24.46 -3.55
C LEU A 57 8.64 25.07 -4.34
N PHE A 58 8.79 26.33 -4.76
CA PHE A 58 7.75 27.11 -5.45
C PHE A 58 6.41 27.21 -4.68
N ASN A 59 6.45 27.14 -3.35
CA ASN A 59 5.27 27.13 -2.48
C ASN A 59 4.32 25.95 -2.75
N ILE A 60 4.84 24.84 -3.25
CA ILE A 60 4.08 23.60 -3.37
C ILE A 60 4.22 22.85 -2.05
N ASN A 61 3.14 22.72 -1.30
CA ASN A 61 3.15 21.88 -0.09
C ASN A 61 3.11 20.40 -0.48
N ALA A 62 3.84 19.57 0.25
CA ALA A 62 3.72 18.11 0.19
C ALA A 62 2.31 17.65 0.59
N VAL A 63 1.92 16.45 0.18
CA VAL A 63 0.69 15.79 0.63
C VAL A 63 0.89 15.14 1.98
N GLU A 64 2.07 14.54 2.20
CA GLU A 64 2.51 13.98 3.47
C GLU A 64 3.85 14.58 3.85
N GLY A 65 4.02 14.97 5.12
CA GLY A 65 5.25 15.59 5.58
C GLY A 65 5.50 16.98 4.97
N ASP A 66 6.75 17.25 4.61
CA ASP A 66 7.26 18.54 4.12
C ASP A 66 7.89 18.41 2.71
N GLN A 67 8.18 17.19 2.26
CA GLN A 67 8.96 16.90 1.08
C GLN A 67 8.22 15.98 0.10
N PHE A 68 8.63 16.05 -1.16
CA PHE A 68 8.15 15.18 -2.24
C PHE A 68 9.22 15.08 -3.31
N ILE A 69 9.05 14.19 -4.28
CA ILE A 69 10.03 14.02 -5.36
C ILE A 69 9.57 14.62 -6.68
N GLU A 70 10.53 14.97 -7.53
CA GLU A 70 10.37 15.02 -8.99
C GLU A 70 10.97 13.73 -9.60
N LEU A 71 10.15 12.97 -10.36
CA LEU A 71 10.57 11.69 -10.92
C LEU A 71 11.71 11.82 -11.95
N ASN A 72 11.68 12.89 -12.76
CA ASN A 72 12.72 13.17 -13.75
C ASN A 72 13.83 14.00 -13.11
N ALA A 73 14.50 13.42 -12.12
CA ALA A 73 15.48 14.10 -11.31
C ALA A 73 16.60 14.73 -12.14
N HIS A 74 17.01 15.95 -11.79
CA HIS A 74 18.22 16.66 -12.21
C HIS A 74 18.72 16.35 -13.64
N CYS A 75 18.48 17.27 -14.57
CA CYS A 75 19.05 17.18 -15.91
C CYS A 75 19.41 18.58 -16.39
N SER A 76 20.69 18.94 -16.26
CA SER A 76 21.21 20.22 -16.72
C SER A 76 22.47 20.04 -17.57
N GLY A 77 22.30 19.51 -18.79
CA GLY A 77 23.24 19.64 -19.93
C GLY A 77 24.70 19.17 -19.81
N GLY A 78 25.23 18.88 -18.62
CA GLY A 78 26.62 18.45 -18.41
C GLY A 78 27.05 18.43 -16.94
N GLY A 79 28.29 17.95 -16.70
CA GLY A 79 28.93 17.91 -15.38
C GLY A 79 28.25 16.93 -14.41
N SER A 80 28.31 17.24 -13.10
CA SER A 80 27.70 16.42 -12.05
C SER A 80 26.17 16.33 -12.12
N ARG A 81 25.53 17.14 -12.99
CA ARG A 81 24.09 17.19 -13.22
C ARG A 81 23.71 16.75 -14.64
N ALA A 82 24.57 15.97 -15.29
CA ALA A 82 24.26 15.39 -16.57
C ALA A 82 23.02 14.49 -16.47
N CYS A 83 22.16 14.55 -17.48
CA CYS A 83 20.96 13.73 -17.54
C CYS A 83 21.34 12.25 -17.56
N GLN A 84 20.68 11.44 -16.75
CA GLN A 84 20.79 9.99 -16.90
C GLN A 84 20.15 9.58 -18.23
N SER A 85 20.74 8.58 -18.88
CA SER A 85 20.29 8.13 -20.19
C SER A 85 18.93 7.44 -20.09
N GLY A 86 18.00 7.81 -20.97
CA GLY A 86 16.70 7.16 -21.09
C GLY A 86 15.63 7.79 -20.22
N LYS A 87 14.54 7.04 -20.06
CA LYS A 87 13.40 7.39 -19.21
C LYS A 87 13.77 7.13 -17.76
N TYR A 88 13.38 8.03 -16.86
CA TYR A 88 13.63 7.88 -15.44
C TYR A 88 12.73 6.79 -14.91
N SER A 89 13.28 5.97 -14.03
CA SER A 89 12.63 4.79 -13.48
C SER A 89 13.12 4.61 -12.06
N ILE A 90 12.20 4.62 -11.11
CA ILE A 90 12.46 4.30 -9.70
C ILE A 90 11.53 3.20 -9.23
N TYR A 91 11.97 2.40 -8.29
CA TYR A 91 11.18 1.29 -7.78
C TYR A 91 11.57 0.92 -6.34
N GLN A 92 10.68 0.18 -5.70
CA GLN A 92 10.92 -0.47 -4.41
C GLN A 92 10.39 -1.90 -4.46
N ASP A 93 11.26 -2.84 -4.10
CA ASP A 93 10.88 -4.22 -3.84
C ASP A 93 10.35 -4.34 -2.42
N PHE A 94 9.29 -5.11 -2.23
CA PHE A 94 8.71 -5.34 -0.92
C PHE A 94 8.23 -6.79 -0.76
N ALA A 95 8.27 -7.25 0.49
CA ALA A 95 7.73 -8.55 0.85
C ALA A 95 6.21 -8.54 0.67
N SER A 96 5.72 -9.52 -0.06
CA SER A 96 4.30 -9.79 -0.24
C SER A 96 4.00 -11.25 0.10
N ASN A 97 2.78 -11.70 -0.10
CA ASN A 97 2.36 -13.07 0.17
C ASN A 97 1.56 -13.53 -1.02
N GLN A 98 1.98 -14.62 -1.65
CA GLN A 98 1.28 -15.15 -2.82
C GLN A 98 -0.21 -15.36 -2.52
N GLY A 99 -1.09 -14.84 -3.39
CA GLY A 99 -2.54 -14.90 -3.26
C GLY A 99 -3.16 -13.84 -2.33
N GLN A 100 -2.36 -13.07 -1.59
CA GLN A 100 -2.86 -11.95 -0.78
C GLN A 100 -3.19 -10.75 -1.67
N GLN A 101 -4.32 -10.10 -1.40
CA GLN A 101 -4.70 -8.85 -2.06
C GLN A 101 -4.12 -7.65 -1.32
N TYR A 102 -3.65 -6.66 -2.08
CA TYR A 102 -3.08 -5.43 -1.57
C TYR A 102 -3.77 -4.21 -2.20
N SER A 103 -3.91 -3.13 -1.43
CA SER A 103 -4.17 -1.79 -1.94
C SER A 103 -2.87 -1.03 -2.07
N PHE A 104 -2.75 -0.21 -3.09
CA PHE A 104 -1.59 0.65 -3.28
C PHE A 104 -2.00 1.97 -3.91
N GLY A 105 -1.16 2.98 -3.78
CA GLY A 105 -1.45 4.28 -4.33
C GLY A 105 -0.30 5.26 -4.14
N LEU A 106 -0.54 6.46 -4.65
CA LEU A 106 0.38 7.59 -4.57
C LEU A 106 -0.37 8.90 -4.85
N SER A 107 0.20 9.99 -4.38
CA SER A 107 -0.18 11.34 -4.76
C SER A 107 0.72 11.85 -5.88
N TYR A 108 0.14 12.52 -6.87
CA TYR A 108 0.88 13.01 -8.03
C TYR A 108 0.34 14.33 -8.56
N ARG A 109 1.21 15.08 -9.25
CA ARG A 109 0.83 16.26 -10.04
C ARG A 109 1.82 16.48 -11.17
N ALA A 110 1.43 17.29 -12.16
CA ALA A 110 2.42 17.86 -13.07
C ALA A 110 3.20 18.95 -12.33
N ARG A 111 4.47 19.11 -12.68
CA ARG A 111 5.31 20.23 -12.30
C ARG A 111 4.96 21.46 -13.13
N ALA A 112 5.06 21.35 -14.45
CA ALA A 112 5.04 22.47 -15.38
C ALA A 112 3.84 22.44 -16.33
N ASN A 113 3.56 21.29 -16.96
CA ASN A 113 2.53 21.20 -18.00
C ASN A 113 1.83 19.83 -18.05
N ARG A 114 0.74 19.76 -18.82
CA ARG A 114 -0.15 18.58 -18.90
C ARG A 114 0.39 17.43 -19.75
N ASN A 115 1.55 17.58 -20.39
CA ASN A 115 2.15 16.52 -21.22
C ASN A 115 3.15 15.65 -20.44
N GLU A 116 3.50 16.05 -19.21
CA GLU A 116 4.19 15.16 -18.27
C GLU A 116 3.32 13.94 -18.05
N SER A 117 3.91 12.75 -18.02
CA SER A 117 3.18 11.51 -17.74
C SER A 117 4.15 10.44 -17.24
N PHE A 118 3.62 9.51 -16.47
CA PHE A 118 4.37 8.39 -15.93
C PHE A 118 3.49 7.16 -15.80
N GLN A 119 4.13 6.01 -15.81
CA GLN A 119 3.50 4.72 -15.63
C GLN A 119 3.76 4.26 -14.19
N VAL A 120 2.72 3.79 -13.52
CA VAL A 120 2.82 3.04 -12.28
C VAL A 120 2.58 1.57 -12.58
N SER A 121 3.46 0.70 -12.12
CA SER A 121 3.31 -0.74 -12.28
C SER A 121 3.57 -1.50 -10.99
N ILE A 122 2.95 -2.67 -10.90
CA ILE A 122 3.27 -3.72 -9.94
C ILE A 122 3.85 -4.89 -10.72
N GLU A 123 5.03 -5.37 -10.31
CA GLU A 123 5.70 -6.53 -10.89
C GLU A 123 5.83 -7.65 -9.85
N ASP A 124 5.89 -8.90 -10.30
CA ASP A 124 6.28 -10.04 -9.46
C ASP A 124 7.82 -10.16 -9.34
N SER A 125 8.28 -11.15 -8.58
CA SER A 125 9.71 -11.35 -8.27
C SER A 125 10.60 -11.61 -9.48
N VAL A 126 10.03 -12.06 -10.61
CA VAL A 126 10.76 -12.33 -11.86
C VAL A 126 10.56 -11.23 -12.90
N GLY A 127 9.83 -10.16 -12.54
CA GLY A 127 9.63 -8.97 -13.37
C GLY A 127 8.42 -9.03 -14.30
N ASN A 128 7.50 -9.99 -14.13
CA ASN A 128 6.24 -9.95 -14.88
C ASN A 128 5.34 -8.87 -14.31
N THR A 129 4.72 -8.08 -15.20
CA THR A 129 3.73 -7.07 -14.81
C THR A 129 2.45 -7.73 -14.31
N VAL A 130 2.10 -7.48 -13.05
CA VAL A 130 0.84 -7.86 -12.40
C VAL A 130 -0.22 -6.78 -12.61
N TYR A 131 0.20 -5.51 -12.54
CA TYR A 131 -0.64 -4.35 -12.76
C TYR A 131 0.16 -3.27 -13.48
N SER A 132 -0.51 -2.49 -14.33
CA SER A 132 0.08 -1.29 -14.92
C SER A 132 -0.98 -0.27 -15.28
N GLN A 133 -0.70 1.00 -15.00
CA GLN A 133 -1.53 2.12 -15.41
C GLN A 133 -0.65 3.28 -15.88
N LEU A 134 -0.95 3.79 -17.07
CA LEU A 134 -0.44 5.09 -17.51
C LEU A 134 -1.27 6.20 -16.83
N LEU A 135 -0.60 7.06 -16.08
CA LEU A 135 -1.16 8.30 -15.58
C LEU A 135 -0.75 9.40 -16.57
N ALA A 136 -1.74 10.01 -17.19
CA ALA A 136 -1.60 11.07 -18.19
C ALA A 136 -2.55 12.25 -17.95
N ASP A 137 -3.32 12.21 -16.85
CA ASP A 137 -4.38 13.17 -16.52
C ASP A 137 -3.88 14.21 -15.53
N HIS A 138 -2.77 14.88 -15.85
CA HIS A 138 -2.08 15.69 -14.85
C HIS A 138 -2.63 17.12 -14.72
N ASN A 139 -2.60 17.61 -13.49
CA ASN A 139 -2.87 18.99 -13.13
C ASN A 139 -1.60 19.59 -12.52
N ASN A 140 -1.21 20.80 -12.93
CA ASN A 140 -0.06 21.50 -12.37
C ASN A 140 -0.44 22.48 -11.25
N ASN A 141 -1.71 22.56 -10.87
CA ASN A 141 -2.22 23.46 -9.82
C ASN A 141 -2.69 22.71 -8.57
N SER A 142 -2.82 21.38 -8.62
CA SER A 142 -3.26 20.58 -7.47
C SER A 142 -2.72 19.17 -7.54
N TRP A 143 -2.49 18.57 -6.37
CA TRP A 143 -2.28 17.14 -6.22
C TRP A 143 -3.52 16.36 -6.66
N ARG A 144 -3.28 15.18 -7.22
CA ARG A 144 -4.27 14.13 -7.49
C ARG A 144 -3.85 12.87 -6.76
N GLN A 145 -4.79 11.99 -6.48
CA GLN A 145 -4.54 10.71 -5.85
C GLN A 145 -4.84 9.60 -6.83
N PHE A 146 -3.93 8.64 -6.93
CA PHE A 146 -4.14 7.39 -7.63
C PHE A 146 -4.15 6.25 -6.61
N SER A 147 -5.07 5.32 -6.79
CA SER A 147 -5.14 4.09 -5.99
C SER A 147 -5.56 2.91 -6.86
N GLY A 148 -5.00 1.75 -6.58
CA GLY A 148 -5.36 0.49 -7.20
C GLY A 148 -5.35 -0.67 -6.20
N THR A 149 -5.69 -1.85 -6.70
CA THR A 149 -5.49 -3.10 -5.96
C THR A 149 -4.84 -4.13 -6.88
N PHE A 150 -4.10 -5.06 -6.28
CA PHE A 150 -3.54 -6.21 -6.99
C PHE A 150 -3.53 -7.44 -6.08
N VAL A 151 -3.46 -8.63 -6.66
CA VAL A 151 -3.20 -9.89 -5.95
C VAL A 151 -1.75 -10.26 -6.21
N ALA A 152 -0.97 -10.50 -5.16
CA ALA A 152 0.44 -10.84 -5.31
C ALA A 152 0.60 -12.26 -5.90
N ASN A 153 1.48 -12.41 -6.88
CA ASN A 153 1.76 -13.70 -7.52
C ASN A 153 2.89 -14.49 -6.83
N ASP A 154 3.64 -13.85 -5.94
CA ASP A 154 4.77 -14.42 -5.21
C ASP A 154 4.89 -13.76 -3.82
N ASN A 155 5.92 -14.13 -3.06
CA ASN A 155 6.28 -13.57 -1.76
C ASN A 155 7.08 -12.25 -1.87
N TRP A 156 7.34 -11.80 -3.09
CA TRP A 156 7.93 -10.51 -3.38
C TRP A 156 7.16 -9.83 -4.50
N SER A 157 7.04 -8.52 -4.39
CA SER A 157 6.46 -7.67 -5.42
C SER A 157 7.24 -6.37 -5.50
N ARG A 158 7.14 -5.71 -6.63
CA ARG A 158 7.80 -4.43 -6.91
C ARG A 158 6.77 -3.40 -7.28
N ILE A 159 6.84 -2.22 -6.68
CA ILE A 159 6.19 -1.02 -7.21
C ILE A 159 7.22 -0.24 -8.02
N ARG A 160 6.86 0.16 -9.24
CA ARG A 160 7.74 0.90 -10.15
C ARG A 160 7.02 2.12 -10.72
N LEU A 161 7.78 3.20 -10.87
CA LEU A 161 7.37 4.47 -11.44
C LEU A 161 8.30 4.81 -12.61
N ASP A 162 7.76 4.82 -13.83
CA ASP A 162 8.52 5.09 -15.05
C ASP A 162 8.05 6.37 -15.73
N SER A 163 8.96 7.31 -15.97
CA SER A 163 8.64 8.51 -16.74
C SER A 163 8.33 8.14 -18.19
N MET A 164 7.36 8.82 -18.79
CA MET A 164 7.05 8.63 -20.21
C MET A 164 7.83 9.59 -21.12
N ILE A 165 8.46 10.59 -20.51
CA ILE A 165 9.26 11.62 -21.17
C ILE A 165 10.70 11.61 -20.62
N ASN A 166 11.65 11.98 -21.47
CA ASN A 166 13.03 12.26 -21.08
C ASN A 166 13.18 13.74 -20.72
N GLY A 167 14.23 14.09 -19.97
CA GLY A 167 14.57 15.48 -19.65
C GLY A 167 14.47 15.77 -18.15
N SER A 168 14.42 17.06 -17.80
CA SER A 168 14.47 17.56 -16.41
C SER A 168 13.12 18.03 -15.85
N LEU A 169 12.03 17.82 -16.59
CA LEU A 169 10.69 18.20 -16.18
C LEU A 169 9.89 16.91 -16.01
N GLY A 170 9.69 16.50 -14.76
CA GLY A 170 9.00 15.28 -14.38
C GLY A 170 7.80 15.56 -13.48
N ASN A 171 6.97 14.54 -13.36
CA ASN A 171 5.86 14.57 -12.42
C ASN A 171 6.38 14.67 -10.99
N LEU A 172 5.63 15.40 -10.16
CA LEU A 172 5.85 15.43 -8.72
C LEU A 172 5.08 14.28 -8.09
N ILE A 173 5.71 13.53 -7.18
CA ILE A 173 5.16 12.31 -6.56
C ILE A 173 5.41 12.35 -5.06
N ASP A 174 4.40 11.92 -4.29
CA ASP A 174 4.42 11.87 -2.83
C ASP A 174 3.47 10.77 -2.30
N ASN A 175 3.61 10.41 -1.02
CA ASN A 175 2.76 9.48 -0.28
C ASN A 175 2.52 8.16 -1.04
N VAL A 176 3.60 7.50 -1.45
CA VAL A 176 3.56 6.19 -2.09
C VAL A 176 3.32 5.12 -1.02
N TYR A 177 2.28 4.31 -1.17
CA TYR A 177 1.93 3.30 -0.19
C TYR A 177 1.53 1.96 -0.82
N VAL A 178 1.71 0.90 -0.03
CA VAL A 178 1.17 -0.44 -0.25
C VAL A 178 0.72 -0.99 1.09
N GLU A 179 -0.48 -1.56 1.14
CA GLU A 179 -1.09 -2.11 2.33
C GLU A 179 -1.78 -3.44 2.02
N ALA A 180 -1.62 -4.43 2.91
CA ALA A 180 -2.35 -5.68 2.78
C ALA A 180 -3.84 -5.46 3.11
N ILE A 181 -4.72 -5.87 2.19
CA ILE A 181 -6.16 -5.87 2.45
C ILE A 181 -6.46 -7.10 3.31
N SER A 182 -6.67 -6.88 4.60
CA SER A 182 -7.06 -7.95 5.52
C SER A 182 -8.39 -8.53 5.07
N VAL A 183 -8.40 -9.80 4.65
CA VAL A 183 -9.64 -10.55 4.59
C VAL A 183 -10.02 -10.85 6.03
N SER A 184 -11.09 -10.23 6.51
CA SER A 184 -11.70 -10.63 7.77
C SER A 184 -12.05 -12.10 7.63
N SER A 185 -11.22 -12.98 8.22
CA SER A 185 -11.59 -14.38 8.35
C SER A 185 -12.93 -14.34 9.09
N PHE A 186 -14.00 -14.77 8.43
CA PHE A 186 -15.15 -15.25 9.18
C PHE A 186 -14.57 -16.32 10.07
N SER A 187 -14.39 -15.99 11.36
CA SER A 187 -14.26 -17.01 12.37
C SER A 187 -15.47 -17.89 12.11
N ALA A 188 -15.24 -19.10 11.62
CA ALA A 188 -16.18 -20.17 11.81
C ALA A 188 -16.25 -20.32 13.33
N ALA A 189 -17.03 -19.43 13.96
CA ALA A 189 -17.63 -19.72 15.24
C ALA A 189 -18.29 -21.06 14.95
N THR A 190 -17.69 -22.11 15.50
CA THR A 190 -18.29 -23.40 15.56
C THR A 190 -19.60 -23.14 16.28
N PHE A 191 -20.66 -22.90 15.53
CA PHE A 191 -22.00 -23.05 16.04
C PHE A 191 -22.05 -24.51 16.42
N ALA A 192 -21.73 -24.80 17.68
CA ALA A 192 -22.00 -26.07 18.29
C ALA A 192 -23.50 -26.23 18.14
N VAL A 193 -23.91 -26.94 17.09
CA VAL A 193 -25.27 -27.40 16.92
C VAL A 193 -25.48 -28.30 18.12
N SER A 194 -26.22 -27.82 19.12
CA SER A 194 -26.62 -28.64 20.25
C SER A 194 -27.29 -29.89 19.65
N GLU A 195 -26.68 -31.05 19.85
CA GLU A 195 -27.24 -32.30 19.37
C GLU A 195 -28.70 -32.39 19.82
N PRO A 196 -29.64 -32.73 18.94
CA PRO A 196 -31.04 -32.75 19.31
C PRO A 196 -31.23 -33.82 20.40
N ALA A 197 -31.96 -33.46 21.46
CA ALA A 197 -32.32 -34.36 22.57
C ALA A 197 -33.02 -35.67 22.13
N SER A 198 -33.32 -35.82 20.84
CA SER A 198 -33.83 -37.04 20.21
C SER A 198 -32.87 -38.23 20.32
N ILE A 199 -31.54 -38.05 20.36
CA ILE A 199 -30.60 -39.16 20.56
C ILE A 199 -30.72 -39.71 21.99
N ILE A 200 -30.80 -38.82 22.98
CA ILE A 200 -30.98 -39.19 24.38
C ILE A 200 -32.34 -39.88 24.59
N LEU A 201 -33.41 -39.33 24.01
CA LEU A 201 -34.74 -39.93 24.06
C LEU A 201 -34.79 -41.31 23.38
N LEU A 202 -34.08 -41.51 22.27
CA LEU A 202 -33.98 -42.80 21.60
C LEU A 202 -33.27 -43.83 22.49
N ILE A 203 -32.15 -43.47 23.13
CA ILE A 203 -31.42 -44.34 24.05
C ILE A 203 -32.30 -44.72 25.25
N PHE A 204 -33.02 -43.76 25.84
CA PHE A 204 -33.96 -44.05 26.93
C PHE A 204 -35.11 -44.97 26.48
N ALA A 205 -35.67 -44.75 25.29
CA ALA A 205 -36.73 -45.60 24.74
C ALA A 205 -36.25 -47.04 24.51
N LEU A 206 -35.04 -47.24 23.98
CA LEU A 206 -34.45 -48.58 23.82
C LEU A 206 -34.17 -49.26 25.16
N ALA A 207 -33.63 -48.52 26.14
CA ALA A 207 -33.37 -49.05 27.47
C ALA A 207 -34.66 -49.51 28.18
N ALA A 208 -35.74 -48.71 28.08
CA ALA A 208 -37.05 -49.07 28.62
C ALA A 208 -37.61 -50.35 27.96
N LEU A 209 -37.44 -50.51 26.65
CA LEU A 209 -37.88 -51.69 25.91
C LEU A 209 -37.14 -52.98 26.34
N ILE A 210 -35.85 -52.87 26.64
CA ILE A 210 -35.03 -54.00 27.13
C ILE A 210 -35.48 -54.42 28.54
N ILE A 211 -35.75 -53.45 29.43
CA ILE A 211 -36.24 -53.73 30.79
C ILE A 211 -37.62 -54.38 30.76
N LEU A 212 -38.52 -53.89 29.89
CA LEU A 212 -39.86 -54.46 29.72
C LEU A 212 -39.84 -55.87 29.13
N ARG A 213 -38.86 -56.22 28.28
CA ARG A 213 -38.67 -57.59 27.79
C ARG A 213 -38.20 -58.55 28.87
N LYS A 214 -37.32 -58.12 29.79
CA LYS A 214 -36.85 -58.98 30.89
C LYS A 214 -37.96 -59.35 31.87
N LYS A 215 -38.87 -58.43 32.18
CA LYS A 215 -40.01 -58.69 33.10
C LYS A 215 -41.09 -59.65 32.56
N ARG A 216 -41.03 -60.03 31.28
CA ARG A 216 -41.97 -60.98 30.66
C ARG A 216 -41.40 -62.40 30.53
N ALA A 217 -40.14 -62.60 30.90
CA ALA A 217 -39.44 -63.88 30.81
C ALA A 217 -39.30 -64.60 32.17
N ASP A 218 -39.93 -64.05 33.23
CA ASP A 218 -40.14 -64.67 34.55
C ASP A 218 -41.65 -64.90 34.76
#